data_AF-A0A382FL04-F1
#
_entry.id   AF-A0A382FL04-F1
#
_cell.length_a   1.000
_cell.length_b   1.000
_cell.length_c   1.000
_cell.angle_alpha   90.00
_cell.angle_beta   90.00
_cell.angle_gamma   90.00
#
_symmetry.space_group_name_H-M   'P 1'
#
loop_
_entity.id
_entity.type
_entity.pdbx_description
1 polymer ?
#
loop_
_entity_poly.entity_id
_entity_poly.type
_entity_poly.pdbx_seq_one_letter_code
_entity_poly.pdbx_strand_id
1 'polypeptide(L)'
;MNDLIIHLHIPKTGGTTLRDIVNRQYSSENILTIPTIDKSKNIVGALSSNKINQLEIIQGHLKYGIHNHFDRTAKYFAIMRDPVDRVLSSYYYVISQEDNPQNLSNTKKTMSIYEYINSGINPFLINGQTQLIAGNTCSIDDPLIKSNELLDIAKENINKNFILTGTTEKFYESILLLKRMLNWKSPYYS
;
A
#
# COMPACT_ATOMS: atom_id res chain seq x y z
N MET A 1 6.00 -25.47 1.62
CA MET A 1 6.56 -24.17 1.21
C MET A 1 6.07 -23.12 2.18
N ASN A 2 6.91 -22.16 2.58
CA ASN A 2 6.45 -21.04 3.41
C ASN A 2 5.51 -20.15 2.60
N ASP A 3 4.59 -19.45 3.25
CA ASP A 3 3.76 -18.44 2.60
C ASP A 3 4.64 -17.33 1.98
N LEU A 4 4.25 -16.80 0.83
CA LEU A 4 4.81 -15.55 0.30
C LEU A 4 4.20 -14.38 1.07
N ILE A 5 5.04 -13.56 1.70
CA ILE A 5 4.57 -12.41 2.47
C ILE A 5 4.40 -11.21 1.54
N ILE A 6 3.32 -10.46 1.70
CA ILE A 6 3.02 -9.28 0.87
C ILE A 6 2.69 -8.09 1.76
N HIS A 7 3.57 -7.10 1.76
CA HIS A 7 3.31 -5.79 2.34
C HIS A 7 2.58 -4.93 1.30
N LEU A 8 1.27 -4.79 1.46
CA LEU A 8 0.47 -3.88 0.65
C LEU A 8 0.64 -2.46 1.20
N HIS A 9 1.54 -1.69 0.60
CA HIS A 9 1.88 -0.34 1.07
C HIS A 9 0.82 0.67 0.58
N ILE A 10 -0.09 1.01 1.48
CA ILE A 10 -1.08 2.08 1.31
C ILE A 10 -0.37 3.44 1.49
N PRO A 11 -0.50 4.39 0.54
CA PRO A 11 0.12 5.70 0.68
C PRO A 11 -0.36 6.46 1.94
N LYS A 12 0.59 7.16 2.58
CA LYS A 12 0.37 8.06 3.73
C LYS A 12 -0.03 7.38 5.05
N THR A 13 0.41 6.12 5.24
CA THR A 13 0.14 5.31 6.45
C THR A 13 1.39 4.86 7.21
N GLY A 14 2.49 5.63 7.12
CA GLY A 14 3.78 5.26 7.76
C GLY A 14 4.59 4.21 7.01
N GLY A 15 4.24 3.94 5.74
CA GLY A 15 4.85 2.86 4.97
C GLY A 15 6.33 3.03 4.62
N THR A 16 6.88 4.27 4.64
CA THR A 16 8.35 4.47 4.50
C THR A 16 9.09 3.81 5.66
N THR A 17 8.69 4.13 6.89
CA THR A 17 9.25 3.53 8.11
C THR A 17 9.10 2.00 8.10
N LEU A 18 7.92 1.51 7.74
CA LEU A 18 7.66 0.06 7.69
C LEU A 18 8.49 -0.65 6.61
N ARG A 19 8.68 -0.04 5.43
CA ARG A 19 9.59 -0.56 4.40
C ARG A 19 11.01 -0.66 4.92
N ASP A 20 11.48 0.34 5.67
CA ASP A 20 12.82 0.32 6.24
C ASP A 20 12.97 -0.74 7.33
N ILE A 21 11.91 -1.05 8.08
CA ILE A 21 11.88 -2.20 9.00
C ILE A 21 11.97 -3.50 8.21
N VAL A 22 11.14 -3.68 7.16
CA VAL A 22 11.12 -4.87 6.30
C VAL A 22 12.49 -5.13 5.68
N ASN A 23 13.14 -4.09 5.14
CA ASN A 23 14.48 -4.20 4.53
C ASN A 23 15.56 -4.67 5.51
N ARG A 24 15.34 -4.55 6.82
CA ARG A 24 16.25 -5.06 7.86
C ARG A 24 15.95 -6.50 8.27
N GLN A 25 14.78 -7.04 7.92
CA GLN A 25 14.39 -8.41 8.28
C GLN A 25 14.76 -9.43 7.21
N TYR A 26 14.79 -9.01 5.94
CA TYR A 26 14.99 -9.89 4.79
C TYR A 26 16.22 -9.46 4.00
N SER A 27 16.94 -10.43 3.42
CA SER A 27 18.00 -10.14 2.45
C SER A 27 17.41 -9.43 1.22
N SER A 28 18.11 -8.45 0.66
CA SER A 28 17.63 -7.67 -0.50
C SER A 28 17.29 -8.55 -1.71
N GLU A 29 17.98 -9.67 -1.87
CA GLU A 29 17.72 -10.69 -2.89
C GLU A 29 16.41 -11.49 -2.68
N ASN A 30 15.85 -11.51 -1.47
CA ASN A 30 14.59 -12.19 -1.16
C ASN A 30 13.39 -11.19 -1.15
N ILE A 31 13.67 -9.90 -1.37
CA ILE A 31 12.67 -8.82 -1.44
C ILE A 31 12.40 -8.46 -2.91
N LEU A 32 11.12 -8.32 -3.25
CA LEU A 32 10.67 -7.60 -4.45
C LEU A 32 9.99 -6.30 -4.05
N THR A 33 10.48 -5.16 -4.55
CA THR A 33 9.85 -3.86 -4.32
C THR A 33 9.14 -3.36 -5.58
N ILE A 34 7.83 -3.14 -5.47
CA ILE A 34 6.99 -2.58 -6.52
C ILE A 34 6.90 -1.06 -6.35
N PRO A 35 7.48 -0.25 -7.26
CA PRO A 35 7.54 1.19 -7.11
C PRO A 35 6.19 1.88 -7.41
N THR A 36 5.39 1.35 -8.34
CA THR A 36 4.08 1.90 -8.69
C THR A 36 3.12 0.78 -9.10
N ILE A 37 1.83 1.02 -8.97
CA ILE A 37 0.78 0.04 -9.29
C ILE A 37 0.87 -0.37 -10.77
N ASP A 38 1.08 0.57 -11.67
CA ASP A 38 1.16 0.31 -13.13
C ASP A 38 2.37 -0.54 -13.52
N LYS A 39 3.47 -0.46 -12.76
CA LYS A 39 4.67 -1.26 -13.03
C LYS A 39 4.58 -2.69 -12.50
N SER A 40 3.61 -2.98 -11.62
CA SER A 40 3.53 -4.26 -10.90
C SER A 40 3.46 -5.46 -11.85
N LYS A 41 2.57 -5.43 -12.84
CA LYS A 41 2.38 -6.52 -13.81
C LYS A 41 3.64 -6.79 -14.64
N ASN A 42 4.29 -5.73 -15.13
CA ASN A 42 5.50 -5.84 -15.94
C ASN A 42 6.68 -6.39 -15.13
N ILE A 43 6.85 -5.91 -13.90
CA ILE A 43 7.91 -6.39 -13.01
C ILE A 43 7.72 -7.87 -12.71
N VAL A 44 6.51 -8.28 -12.32
CA VAL A 44 6.21 -9.68 -11.98
C VAL A 44 6.34 -10.60 -13.19
N GLY A 45 5.86 -10.16 -14.37
CA GLY A 45 5.98 -10.93 -15.61
C GLY A 45 7.41 -11.10 -16.11
N ALA A 46 8.36 -10.28 -15.65
CA ALA A 46 9.77 -10.37 -16.02
C ALA A 46 10.61 -11.21 -15.04
N LEU A 47 10.02 -11.76 -13.96
CA LEU A 47 10.76 -12.55 -12.98
C LEU A 47 11.10 -13.94 -13.54
N SER A 48 12.34 -14.37 -13.32
CA SER A 48 12.74 -15.76 -13.59
C SER A 48 12.18 -16.70 -12.51
N SER A 49 12.00 -17.99 -12.86
CA SER A 49 11.56 -19.01 -11.89
C SER A 49 12.47 -19.10 -10.66
N ASN A 50 13.78 -18.94 -10.85
CA ASN A 50 14.74 -18.90 -9.73
C ASN A 50 14.46 -17.72 -8.80
N LYS A 51 14.22 -16.53 -9.37
CA LYS A 51 13.89 -15.35 -8.56
C LYS A 51 12.58 -15.56 -7.81
N ILE A 52 11.55 -16.07 -8.48
CA ILE A 52 10.24 -16.37 -7.88
C ILE A 52 10.38 -17.31 -6.66
N ASN A 53 11.16 -18.38 -6.81
CA ASN A 53 11.38 -19.34 -5.74
C ASN A 53 12.17 -18.76 -4.55
N GLN A 54 13.05 -17.79 -4.81
CA GLN A 54 13.83 -17.10 -3.79
C GLN A 54 13.02 -16.04 -3.02
N LEU A 55 11.92 -15.53 -3.57
CA LEU A 55 11.15 -14.48 -2.91
C LEU A 55 10.56 -14.95 -1.58
N GLU A 56 10.78 -14.14 -0.55
CA GLU A 56 10.13 -14.26 0.76
C GLU A 56 9.10 -13.17 0.97
N ILE A 57 9.37 -11.96 0.45
CA ILE A 57 8.46 -10.82 0.60
C ILE A 57 8.36 -9.96 -0.66
N ILE A 58 7.14 -9.53 -0.97
CA ILE A 58 6.85 -8.48 -1.94
C ILE A 58 6.35 -7.26 -1.16
N GLN A 59 6.82 -6.07 -1.51
CA GLN A 59 6.34 -4.84 -0.89
C GLN A 59 6.20 -3.69 -1.88
N GLY A 60 5.41 -2.69 -1.52
CA GLY A 60 5.34 -1.42 -2.24
C GLY A 60 3.94 -1.09 -2.73
N HIS A 61 3.86 -0.18 -3.70
CA HIS A 61 2.59 0.38 -4.18
C HIS A 61 1.92 -0.60 -5.14
N LEU A 62 1.14 -1.51 -4.57
CA LEU A 62 0.42 -2.57 -5.27
C LEU A 62 -1.00 -2.68 -4.74
N LYS A 63 -1.84 -3.37 -5.51
CA LYS A 63 -3.20 -3.73 -5.12
C LYS A 63 -3.28 -5.22 -4.77
N TYR A 64 -4.29 -5.59 -4.01
CA TYR A 64 -4.57 -6.99 -3.73
C TYR A 64 -4.71 -7.80 -5.03
N GLY A 65 -4.25 -9.06 -5.00
CA GLY A 65 -4.30 -9.97 -6.15
C GLY A 65 -2.96 -10.23 -6.84
N ILE A 66 -1.88 -9.51 -6.46
CA ILE A 66 -0.54 -9.76 -7.05
C ILE A 66 -0.04 -11.20 -6.80
N HIS A 67 -0.54 -11.84 -5.73
CA HIS A 67 -0.25 -13.23 -5.42
C HIS A 67 -0.71 -14.23 -6.48
N ASN A 68 -1.71 -13.88 -7.32
CA ASN A 68 -2.22 -14.75 -8.38
C ASN A 68 -1.18 -15.06 -9.47
N HIS A 69 -0.05 -14.36 -9.48
CA HIS A 69 1.08 -14.62 -10.37
C HIS A 69 2.07 -15.67 -9.85
N PHE A 70 1.85 -16.18 -8.63
CA PHE A 70 2.79 -17.07 -7.96
C PHE A 70 2.07 -18.37 -7.58
N ASP A 71 2.69 -19.52 -7.86
CA ASP A 71 2.17 -20.84 -7.52
C ASP A 71 2.52 -21.22 -6.06
N ARG A 72 2.14 -20.37 -5.11
CA ARG A 72 2.26 -20.61 -3.67
C ARG A 72 1.27 -19.76 -2.88
N THR A 73 0.95 -20.22 -1.68
CA THR A 73 0.11 -19.49 -0.74
C THR A 73 0.73 -18.14 -0.38
N ALA A 74 -0.12 -17.14 -0.13
CA ALA A 74 0.33 -15.79 0.20
C ALA A 74 -0.45 -15.19 1.37
N LYS A 75 0.27 -14.39 2.17
CA LYS A 75 -0.26 -13.68 3.33
C LYS A 75 0.04 -12.19 3.20
N TYR A 76 -0.99 -11.39 3.42
CA TYR A 76 -0.89 -9.94 3.30
C TYR A 76 -0.78 -9.29 4.67
N PHE A 77 -0.10 -8.16 4.72
CA PHE A 77 -0.31 -7.18 5.78
C PHE A 77 -0.32 -5.77 5.22
N ALA A 78 -1.03 -4.89 5.91
CA ALA A 78 -1.08 -3.48 5.60
C ALA A 78 -1.21 -2.66 6.89
N ILE A 79 -0.73 -1.42 6.83
CA ILE A 79 -1.05 -0.39 7.82
C ILE A 79 -1.99 0.61 7.14
N MET A 80 -3.13 0.81 7.77
CA MET A 80 -4.14 1.79 7.40
C MET A 80 -3.98 3.06 8.23
N ARG A 81 -4.83 4.04 7.98
CA ARG A 81 -4.91 5.27 8.78
C ARG A 81 -6.36 5.75 8.83
N ASP A 82 -6.70 6.55 9.83
CA ASP A 82 -7.91 7.35 9.77
C ASP A 82 -8.05 8.00 8.37
N PRO A 83 -9.19 7.81 7.68
CA PRO A 83 -9.33 8.23 6.30
C PRO A 83 -9.22 9.75 6.10
N VAL A 84 -9.64 10.56 7.07
CA VAL A 84 -9.55 12.02 7.00
C VAL A 84 -8.09 12.45 7.17
N ASP A 85 -7.42 11.94 8.19
CA ASP A 85 -6.00 12.26 8.45
C ASP A 85 -5.09 11.82 7.31
N ARG A 86 -5.40 10.70 6.65
CA ARG A 86 -4.67 10.24 5.47
C ARG A 86 -4.82 11.21 4.30
N VAL A 87 -6.01 11.72 4.05
CA VAL A 87 -6.27 12.71 2.99
C VAL A 87 -5.57 14.02 3.30
N LEU A 88 -5.65 14.52 4.53
CA LEU A 88 -4.91 15.70 4.99
C LEU A 88 -3.39 15.52 4.81
N SER A 89 -2.85 14.36 5.20
CA SER A 89 -1.44 14.05 5.02
C SER A 89 -1.02 14.02 3.55
N SER A 90 -1.89 13.53 2.65
CA SER A 90 -1.66 13.58 1.20
C SER A 90 -1.63 15.02 0.70
N TYR A 91 -2.63 15.82 1.09
CA TYR A 91 -2.75 17.22 0.69
C TYR A 91 -1.52 18.04 1.11
N TYR A 92 -1.16 18.02 2.40
CA TYR A 92 -0.01 18.78 2.89
C TYR A 92 1.31 18.32 2.27
N TYR A 93 1.46 17.02 2.00
CA TYR A 93 2.62 16.50 1.28
C TYR A 93 2.70 17.08 -0.14
N VAL A 94 1.60 17.04 -0.89
CA VAL A 94 1.57 17.54 -2.27
C VAL A 94 1.90 19.03 -2.34
N ILE A 95 1.26 19.88 -1.53
CA ILE A 95 1.50 21.33 -1.58
C ILE A 95 2.88 21.73 -1.06
N SER A 96 3.50 20.92 -0.20
CA SER A 96 4.86 21.18 0.32
C SER A 96 5.96 20.93 -0.71
N GLN A 97 5.64 20.32 -1.86
CA GLN A 97 6.58 19.92 -2.89
C GLN A 97 6.17 20.64 -4.19
N GLU A 98 6.88 21.71 -4.56
CA GLU A 98 6.53 22.53 -5.74
C GLU A 98 6.54 21.71 -7.03
N ASP A 99 7.53 20.84 -7.21
CA ASP A 99 7.68 19.97 -8.40
C ASP A 99 6.80 18.70 -8.37
N ASN A 100 5.93 18.54 -7.38
CA ASN A 100 5.07 17.37 -7.32
C ASN A 100 4.04 17.42 -8.46
N PRO A 101 3.90 16.37 -9.30
CA PRO A 101 2.95 16.36 -10.41
C PRO A 101 1.49 16.57 -10.00
N GLN A 102 1.15 16.28 -8.75
CA GLN A 102 -0.20 16.49 -8.21
C GLN A 102 -0.43 17.90 -7.64
N ASN A 103 0.62 18.72 -7.56
CA ASN A 103 0.54 20.08 -7.05
C ASN A 103 0.08 21.03 -8.17
N LEU A 104 -1.21 21.36 -8.18
CA LEU A 104 -1.80 22.28 -9.15
C LEU A 104 -1.74 23.74 -8.70
N SER A 105 -0.91 24.05 -7.69
CA SER A 105 -0.67 25.42 -7.27
C SER A 105 0.03 26.22 -8.37
N ASN A 106 -0.15 27.54 -8.34
CA ASN A 106 0.59 28.45 -9.20
C ASN A 106 1.16 29.61 -8.38
N THR A 107 1.97 30.45 -9.01
CA THR A 107 2.67 31.58 -8.36
C THR A 107 1.75 32.56 -7.62
N LYS A 108 0.45 32.56 -7.93
CA LYS A 108 -0.54 33.45 -7.32
C LYS A 108 -1.46 32.77 -6.31
N LYS A 109 -1.54 31.44 -6.32
CA LYS A 109 -2.51 30.68 -5.53
C LYS A 109 -2.01 29.29 -5.19
N THR A 110 -1.95 29.01 -3.89
CA THR A 110 -1.83 27.64 -3.38
C THR A 110 -3.14 26.89 -3.58
N MET A 111 -3.06 25.69 -4.15
CA MET A 111 -4.19 24.78 -4.30
C MET A 111 -4.81 24.47 -2.94
N SER A 112 -6.12 24.67 -2.79
CA SER A 112 -6.87 24.28 -1.59
C SER A 112 -7.11 22.77 -1.55
N ILE A 113 -7.42 22.23 -0.37
CA ILE A 113 -7.79 20.81 -0.24
C ILE A 113 -9.05 20.45 -1.03
N TYR A 114 -10.01 21.38 -1.12
CA TYR A 114 -11.22 21.19 -1.92
C TYR A 114 -10.89 21.07 -3.41
N GLU A 115 -10.01 21.93 -3.93
CA GLU A 115 -9.53 21.83 -5.31
C GLU A 115 -8.74 20.54 -5.54
N TYR A 116 -7.89 20.15 -4.60
CA TYR A 116 -7.13 18.90 -4.70
C TYR A 116 -8.04 17.67 -4.81
N ILE A 117 -9.03 17.54 -3.93
CA ILE A 117 -9.97 16.41 -3.95
C ILE A 117 -10.81 16.41 -5.24
N ASN A 118 -11.33 17.56 -5.66
CA ASN A 118 -12.19 17.66 -6.84
C ASN A 118 -11.44 17.64 -8.18
N SER A 119 -10.12 17.84 -8.18
CA SER A 119 -9.32 17.78 -9.41
C SER A 119 -9.31 16.39 -10.07
N GLY A 120 -9.61 15.34 -9.30
CA GLY A 120 -9.54 13.95 -9.78
C GLY A 120 -8.12 13.44 -10.05
N ILE A 121 -7.08 14.25 -9.85
CA ILE A 121 -5.69 13.89 -10.16
C ILE A 121 -5.18 12.70 -9.33
N ASN A 122 -5.78 12.48 -8.16
CA ASN A 122 -5.49 11.35 -7.29
C ASN A 122 -6.80 10.64 -6.89
N PRO A 123 -7.23 9.61 -7.64
CA PRO A 123 -8.46 8.88 -7.33
C PRO A 123 -8.38 8.15 -5.99
N PHE A 124 -7.18 7.90 -5.45
CA PHE A 124 -7.02 7.27 -4.15
C PHE A 124 -7.33 8.20 -2.97
N LEU A 125 -7.69 9.47 -3.19
CA LEU A 125 -8.22 10.32 -2.12
C LEU A 125 -9.59 9.82 -1.64
N ILE A 126 -10.39 9.23 -2.54
CA ILE A 126 -11.72 8.70 -2.23
C ILE A 126 -11.61 7.17 -2.08
N ASN A 127 -11.87 6.66 -0.88
CA ASN A 127 -11.83 5.22 -0.58
C ASN A 127 -10.57 4.48 -1.06
N GLY A 128 -9.42 5.17 -1.17
CA GLY A 128 -8.20 4.58 -1.72
C GLY A 128 -7.68 3.37 -0.94
N GLN A 129 -7.88 3.34 0.38
CA GLN A 129 -7.53 2.17 1.20
C GLN A 129 -8.39 0.95 0.80
N THR A 130 -9.70 1.15 0.65
CA THR A 130 -10.66 0.13 0.20
C THR A 130 -10.32 -0.35 -1.21
N GLN A 131 -10.06 0.56 -2.15
CA GLN A 131 -9.68 0.24 -3.54
C GLN A 131 -8.47 -0.71 -3.60
N LEU A 132 -7.39 -0.37 -2.87
CA LEU A 132 -6.16 -1.15 -2.89
C LEU A 132 -6.36 -2.55 -2.26
N ILE A 133 -7.09 -2.63 -1.15
CA ILE A 133 -7.39 -3.89 -0.46
C ILE A 133 -8.38 -4.76 -1.26
N ALA A 134 -9.35 -4.15 -1.94
CA ALA A 134 -10.27 -4.85 -2.84
C ALA A 134 -9.54 -5.41 -4.08
N GLY A 135 -8.40 -4.83 -4.46
CA GLY A 135 -7.71 -5.17 -5.70
C GLY A 135 -8.27 -4.42 -6.92
N ASN A 136 -9.13 -3.42 -6.69
CA ASN A 136 -9.84 -2.70 -7.75
C ASN A 136 -9.63 -1.19 -7.65
N THR A 137 -9.00 -0.62 -8.69
CA THR A 137 -8.71 0.81 -8.81
C THR A 137 -9.76 1.47 -9.69
N CYS A 138 -10.42 2.50 -9.17
CA CYS A 138 -11.54 3.16 -9.81
C CYS A 138 -11.14 4.58 -10.23
N SER A 139 -11.75 5.12 -11.28
CA SER A 139 -11.68 6.56 -11.56
C SER A 139 -12.59 7.32 -10.58
N ILE A 140 -12.47 8.65 -10.51
CA ILE A 140 -13.29 9.47 -9.60
C ILE A 140 -14.78 9.44 -9.93
N ASP A 141 -15.11 9.25 -11.22
CA ASP A 141 -16.48 9.22 -11.72
C ASP A 141 -17.10 7.82 -11.71
N ASP A 142 -16.32 6.78 -11.38
CA ASP A 142 -16.80 5.41 -11.28
C ASP A 142 -17.69 5.25 -10.03
N PRO A 143 -18.99 4.92 -10.16
CA PRO A 143 -19.88 4.73 -9.02
C PRO A 143 -19.39 3.66 -8.04
N LEU A 144 -18.62 2.68 -8.52
CA LEU A 144 -18.06 1.62 -7.70
C LEU A 144 -17.13 2.15 -6.61
N ILE A 145 -16.46 3.30 -6.81
CA ILE A 145 -15.55 3.88 -5.82
C ILE A 145 -16.23 4.19 -4.49
N LYS A 146 -17.56 4.37 -4.48
CA LYS A 146 -18.39 4.66 -3.29
C LYS A 146 -19.37 3.53 -2.97
N SER A 147 -19.28 2.39 -3.64
CA SER A 147 -20.25 1.31 -3.45
C SER A 147 -19.95 0.48 -2.20
N ASN A 148 -21.01 -0.14 -1.66
CA ASN A 148 -20.86 -1.18 -0.62
C ASN A 148 -20.20 -2.45 -1.17
N GLU A 149 -20.40 -2.75 -2.46
CA GLU A 149 -19.77 -3.90 -3.12
C GLU A 149 -18.24 -3.85 -3.01
N LEU A 150 -17.62 -2.69 -3.30
CA LEU A 150 -16.18 -2.52 -3.18
C LEU A 150 -15.70 -2.70 -1.73
N LEU A 151 -16.48 -2.22 -0.76
CA LEU A 151 -16.21 -2.39 0.67
C LEU A 151 -16.28 -3.86 1.09
N ASP A 152 -17.28 -4.59 0.61
CA ASP A 152 -17.48 -5.99 0.97
C ASP A 152 -16.37 -6.87 0.40
N ILE A 153 -15.93 -6.62 -0.84
CA ILE A 153 -14.75 -7.27 -1.43
C ILE A 153 -13.49 -7.00 -0.59
N ALA A 154 -13.28 -5.75 -0.17
CA ALA A 154 -12.12 -5.41 0.66
C ALA A 154 -12.14 -6.16 2.00
N LYS A 155 -13.30 -6.24 2.67
CA LYS A 155 -13.47 -6.99 3.92
C LYS A 155 -13.24 -8.49 3.72
N GLU A 156 -13.76 -9.07 2.64
CA GLU A 156 -13.55 -10.48 2.32
C GLU A 156 -12.05 -10.78 2.13
N ASN A 157 -11.35 -9.95 1.35
CA ASN A 157 -9.91 -10.10 1.14
C ASN A 157 -9.12 -10.01 2.44
N ILE A 158 -9.48 -9.08 3.34
CA ILE A 158 -8.89 -8.99 4.69
C ILE A 158 -9.05 -10.31 5.44
N ASN A 159 -10.29 -10.79 5.55
CA ASN A 159 -10.59 -12.01 6.31
C ASN A 159 -9.92 -13.25 5.72
N LYS A 160 -9.74 -13.30 4.40
CA LYS A 160 -9.18 -14.45 3.69
C LYS A 160 -7.66 -14.52 3.76
N ASN A 161 -6.98 -13.39 3.56
CA ASN A 161 -5.55 -13.40 3.25
C ASN A 161 -4.69 -12.48 4.12
N PHE A 162 -5.27 -11.54 4.86
CA PHE A 162 -4.48 -10.63 5.68
C PHE A 162 -4.18 -11.25 7.04
N ILE A 163 -2.90 -11.35 7.37
CA ILE A 163 -2.47 -11.73 8.72
C ILE A 163 -2.61 -10.55 9.69
N LEU A 164 -2.53 -9.32 9.19
CA LEU A 164 -2.70 -8.12 10.00
C LEU A 164 -3.11 -6.92 9.14
N THR A 165 -4.11 -6.19 9.61
CA THR A 165 -4.43 -4.83 9.19
C THR A 165 -4.26 -3.90 10.39
N GLY A 166 -3.10 -3.25 10.47
CA GLY A 166 -2.78 -2.29 11.53
C GLY A 166 -3.29 -0.89 11.19
N THR A 167 -3.11 0.05 12.13
CA THR A 167 -3.38 1.47 11.87
C THR A 167 -2.20 2.34 12.28
N THR A 168 -2.08 3.52 11.68
CA THR A 168 -0.99 4.47 11.94
C THR A 168 -1.03 4.96 13.40
N GLU A 169 -2.21 5.06 13.98
CA GLU A 169 -2.47 5.48 15.37
C GLU A 169 -1.99 4.42 16.38
N LYS A 170 -1.85 3.16 15.95
CA LYS A 170 -1.32 2.04 16.72
C LYS A 170 -0.13 1.38 16.00
N PHE A 171 0.74 2.22 15.44
CA PHE A 171 1.82 1.75 14.57
C PHE A 171 2.76 0.82 15.33
N TYR A 172 3.23 1.21 16.53
CA TYR A 172 4.18 0.41 17.29
C TYR A 172 3.61 -0.94 17.73
N GLU A 173 2.35 -0.97 18.14
CA GLU A 173 1.63 -2.20 18.48
C GLU A 173 1.51 -3.10 17.26
N SER A 174 1.19 -2.53 16.09
CA SER A 174 1.14 -3.27 14.83
C SER A 174 2.49 -3.89 14.46
N ILE A 175 3.59 -3.14 14.64
CA ILE A 175 4.95 -3.65 14.42
C ILE A 175 5.30 -4.77 15.41
N LEU A 176 4.93 -4.64 16.69
CA LEU A 176 5.16 -5.69 17.70
C LEU A 176 4.38 -6.97 17.41
N LEU A 177 3.16 -6.85 16.91
CA LEU A 177 2.37 -8.00 16.45
C LEU A 177 3.01 -8.63 15.21
N LEU A 178 3.36 -7.86 14.18
CA LEU A 178 4.05 -8.36 12.99
C LEU A 178 5.36 -9.05 13.35
N LYS A 179 6.12 -8.49 14.30
CA LYS A 179 7.35 -9.11 14.78
C LYS A 179 7.11 -10.53 15.30
N ARG A 180 6.08 -10.72 16.11
CA ARG A 180 5.70 -12.04 16.64
C ARG A 180 5.19 -12.97 15.54
N MET A 181 4.36 -12.47 14.64
CA MET A 181 3.70 -13.27 13.59
C MET A 181 4.65 -13.71 12.49
N LEU A 182 5.65 -12.90 12.16
CA LEU A 182 6.62 -13.14 11.09
C LEU A 182 8.02 -13.50 11.62
N ASN A 183 8.17 -13.69 12.93
CA ASN A 183 9.45 -13.98 13.59
C ASN A 183 10.57 -12.98 13.24
N TRP A 184 10.23 -11.69 13.12
CA TRP A 184 11.21 -10.65 12.84
C TRP A 184 12.20 -10.46 14.00
N LYS A 185 13.47 -10.21 13.67
CA LYS A 185 14.57 -10.11 14.64
C LYS A 185 14.45 -8.86 15.50
N SER A 186 14.14 -7.72 14.88
CA SER A 186 14.08 -6.42 15.54
C SER A 186 13.02 -5.50 14.91
N PRO A 187 12.20 -4.80 15.70
CA PRO A 187 11.25 -3.82 15.19
C PRO A 187 11.85 -2.42 15.00
N TYR A 188 13.12 -2.21 15.36
CA TYR A 188 13.74 -0.88 15.38
C TYR A 188 14.05 -0.36 13.97
N TYR A 189 13.84 0.94 13.79
CA TYR A 189 14.21 1.72 12.62
C TYR A 189 15.05 2.93 13.05
N SER A 190 15.80 3.48 12.09
CA SER A 190 16.63 4.69 12.26
C SER A 190 15.79 5.95 12.25
#